data_AF-A0A356B3D4-F1
#
_entry.id   AF-A0A356B3D4-F1
#
_cell.length_a   1.000
_cell.length_b   1.000
_cell.length_c   1.000
_cell.angle_alpha   90.00
_cell.angle_beta   90.00
_cell.angle_gamma   90.00
#
_symmetry.space_group_name_H-M   'P 1'
#
loop_
_entity.id
_entity.type
_entity.pdbx_description
1 polymer ?
#
loop_
_entity_poly.entity_id
_entity_poly.type
_entity_poly.pdbx_seq_one_letter_code
_entity_poly.pdbx_strand_id
1 'polypeptide(L)'
;GISDTDTGLIMPVGVGNIYYSNIMGIRKGVPGTPGEFKGVFNMQKGIGNIKINNEFGIYGVIDSKKLDLNQYQALKIGSKNKIKPGKAYILCQGEDNSVGKYEIEINKVSKNITSGSKGMVITITDPRLLEKTGGIIQGMSGSPIIQNDMLIGAVTHVFVNDPKKGYGIFIECMLNE
;
A
#
# COMPACT_ATOMS: atom_id res chain seq x y z
N GLY A 1 -7.40 -6.37 1.33
CA GLY A 1 -7.36 -7.30 0.19
C GLY A 1 -7.91 -6.65 -1.07
N ILE A 2 -8.37 -7.48 -2.01
CA ILE A 2 -9.09 -7.11 -3.23
C ILE A 2 -10.58 -7.24 -2.97
N SER A 3 -11.33 -6.20 -3.29
CA SER A 3 -12.79 -6.15 -3.18
C SER A 3 -13.42 -6.07 -4.56
N ASP A 4 -14.63 -6.63 -4.67
CA ASP A 4 -15.48 -6.49 -5.84
C ASP A 4 -15.96 -5.04 -5.94
N THR A 5 -15.91 -4.45 -7.14
CA THR A 5 -16.20 -3.02 -7.35
C THR A 5 -17.68 -2.68 -7.19
N ASP A 6 -18.57 -3.64 -7.42
CA ASP A 6 -20.01 -3.43 -7.43
C ASP A 6 -20.59 -3.59 -6.02
N THR A 7 -20.03 -4.49 -5.23
CA THR A 7 -20.50 -4.83 -3.88
C THR A 7 -19.63 -4.27 -2.75
N GLY A 8 -18.37 -3.93 -3.04
CA GLY A 8 -17.39 -3.52 -2.02
C GLY A 8 -16.95 -4.65 -1.09
N LEU A 9 -17.44 -5.88 -1.28
CA LEU A 9 -17.11 -7.04 -0.46
C LEU A 9 -15.77 -7.62 -0.89
N ILE A 10 -15.03 -8.19 0.07
CA ILE A 10 -13.82 -8.95 -0.23
C ILE A 10 -14.18 -10.13 -1.12
N MET A 11 -13.52 -10.23 -2.27
CA MET A 11 -13.73 -11.35 -3.18
C MET A 11 -13.15 -12.62 -2.57
N PRO A 12 -13.94 -13.70 -2.38
CA PRO A 12 -13.40 -14.98 -1.97
C PRO A 12 -12.48 -15.50 -3.09
N VAL A 13 -11.22 -15.76 -2.76
CA VAL A 13 -10.24 -16.28 -3.72
C VAL A 13 -10.15 -17.79 -3.60
N GLY A 14 -10.36 -18.50 -4.71
CA GLY A 14 -10.06 -19.93 -4.83
C GLY A 14 -8.57 -20.17 -5.14
N VAL A 15 -8.10 -19.65 -6.29
CA VAL A 15 -6.69 -19.67 -6.70
C VAL A 15 -6.39 -18.36 -7.43
N GLY A 16 -5.29 -17.68 -7.07
CA GLY A 16 -4.80 -16.49 -7.77
C GLY A 16 -3.31 -16.58 -8.08
N ASN A 17 -2.84 -15.80 -9.05
CA ASN A 17 -1.43 -15.73 -9.44
C ASN A 17 -0.91 -14.30 -9.29
N ILE A 18 0.37 -14.16 -8.96
CA ILE A 18 1.05 -12.87 -8.83
C ILE A 18 1.89 -12.65 -10.09
N TYR A 19 1.70 -11.50 -10.75
CA TYR A 19 2.43 -11.11 -11.96
C TYR A 19 3.08 -9.75 -11.78
N TYR A 20 4.17 -9.51 -12.50
CA TYR A 20 4.63 -8.14 -12.70
C TYR A 20 3.61 -7.32 -13.48
N SER A 21 3.53 -6.03 -13.16
CA SER A 21 2.78 -5.04 -13.94
C SER A 21 3.73 -3.99 -14.51
N ASN A 22 3.38 -3.46 -15.67
CA ASN A 22 4.04 -2.29 -16.25
C ASN A 22 3.10 -1.10 -16.09
N ILE A 23 3.56 -0.04 -15.43
CA ILE A 23 2.80 1.19 -15.28
C ILE A 23 3.00 2.03 -16.54
N MET A 24 1.91 2.29 -17.26
CA MET A 24 1.88 3.07 -18.49
C MET A 24 1.60 4.55 -18.24
N GLY A 25 0.99 4.89 -17.10
CA GLY A 25 0.69 6.27 -16.76
C GLY A 25 -0.05 6.40 -15.44
N ILE A 26 -0.34 7.65 -15.08
CA ILE A 26 -1.05 8.00 -13.85
C ILE A 26 -2.17 8.97 -14.21
N ARG A 27 -3.38 8.68 -13.74
CA ARG A 27 -4.45 9.68 -13.66
C ARG A 27 -4.37 10.34 -12.29
N LYS A 28 -4.15 11.65 -12.24
CA LYS A 28 -4.08 12.40 -10.99
C LYS A 28 -5.42 12.32 -10.25
N GLY A 29 -5.35 12.20 -8.93
CA GLY A 29 -6.51 12.33 -8.04
C GLY A 29 -6.84 13.79 -7.79
N VAL A 30 -8.13 14.10 -7.73
CA VAL A 30 -8.68 15.41 -7.40
C VAL A 30 -9.80 15.24 -6.37
N PRO A 31 -10.16 16.28 -5.60
CA PRO A 31 -11.30 16.20 -4.69
C PRO A 31 -12.56 15.68 -5.41
N GLY A 32 -13.19 14.65 -4.84
CA GLY A 32 -14.36 13.98 -5.41
C GLY A 32 -14.07 12.90 -6.46
N THR A 33 -12.84 12.79 -6.98
CA THR A 33 -12.48 11.77 -7.99
C THR A 33 -11.11 11.16 -7.69
N PRO A 34 -11.07 9.90 -7.21
CA PRO A 34 -9.81 9.20 -6.99
C PRO A 34 -8.98 9.11 -8.28
N GLY A 35 -7.67 9.32 -8.13
CA GLY A 35 -6.70 9.01 -9.19
C GLY A 35 -6.44 7.52 -9.26
N GLU A 36 -5.69 7.09 -10.26
CA GLU A 36 -5.34 5.68 -10.48
C GLU A 36 -4.00 5.53 -11.20
N PHE A 37 -3.27 4.46 -10.86
CA PHE A 37 -2.23 3.94 -11.74
C PHE A 37 -2.88 3.25 -12.95
N LYS A 38 -2.43 3.58 -14.15
CA LYS A 38 -2.78 2.86 -15.38
C LYS A 38 -1.63 1.95 -15.75
N GLY A 39 -1.89 0.65 -15.80
CA GLY A 39 -0.88 -0.34 -16.14
C GLY A 39 -1.47 -1.60 -16.75
N VAL A 40 -0.58 -2.43 -17.28
CA VAL A 40 -0.92 -3.72 -17.87
C VAL A 40 -0.15 -4.83 -17.17
N PHE A 41 -0.81 -5.96 -16.95
CA PHE A 41 -0.17 -7.14 -16.37
C PHE A 41 0.73 -7.82 -17.40
N ASN A 42 1.92 -8.23 -16.98
CA ASN A 42 2.78 -9.09 -17.76
C ASN A 42 2.49 -10.55 -17.41
N MET A 43 1.52 -11.14 -18.14
CA MET A 43 1.06 -12.52 -17.91
C MET A 43 2.16 -13.58 -18.08
N GLN A 44 3.27 -13.26 -18.75
CA GLN A 44 4.41 -14.16 -18.93
C GLN A 44 5.38 -14.13 -17.73
N LYS A 45 5.33 -13.08 -16.90
CA LYS A 45 6.21 -12.91 -15.73
C LYS A 45 5.44 -13.15 -14.43
N GLY A 46 4.94 -14.37 -14.25
CA GLY A 46 4.29 -14.79 -13.00
C GLY A 46 5.33 -15.20 -11.94
N ILE A 47 5.24 -14.65 -10.73
CA ILE A 47 6.23 -14.79 -9.66
C ILE A 47 5.72 -15.51 -8.40
N GLY A 48 4.46 -15.95 -8.38
CA GLY A 48 3.90 -16.58 -7.19
C GLY A 48 2.41 -16.83 -7.30
N ASN A 49 1.83 -17.28 -6.19
CA ASN A 49 0.40 -17.52 -6.06
C ASN A 49 -0.19 -16.75 -4.89
N ILE A 50 -1.51 -16.57 -4.94
CA ILE A 50 -2.34 -16.02 -3.87
C ILE A 50 -3.11 -17.18 -3.27
N LYS A 51 -3.11 -17.25 -1.93
CA LYS A 51 -3.85 -18.24 -1.14
C LYS A 51 -4.97 -17.63 -0.31
N ILE A 52 -4.77 -16.40 0.16
CA ILE A 52 -5.73 -15.72 1.05
C ILE A 52 -5.94 -14.30 0.54
N ASN A 53 -7.20 -13.87 0.54
CA ASN A 53 -7.61 -12.49 0.33
C ASN A 53 -8.61 -12.13 1.44
N ASN A 54 -8.23 -11.25 2.34
CA ASN A 54 -9.05 -10.84 3.48
C ASN A 54 -8.99 -9.30 3.65
N GLU A 55 -9.60 -8.80 4.73
CA GLU A 55 -9.60 -7.37 5.04
C GLU A 55 -8.20 -6.81 5.37
N PHE A 56 -7.27 -7.65 5.83
CA PHE A 56 -5.92 -7.29 6.22
C PHE A 56 -4.92 -7.28 5.06
N GLY A 57 -5.16 -8.06 4.00
CA GLY A 57 -4.21 -8.15 2.90
C GLY A 57 -4.48 -9.27 1.90
N ILE A 58 -3.44 -9.52 1.09
CA ILE A 58 -3.33 -10.65 0.17
C ILE A 58 -2.11 -11.45 0.61
N TYR A 59 -2.29 -12.75 0.79
CA TYR A 59 -1.23 -13.64 1.29
C TYR A 59 -1.04 -14.81 0.34
N GLY A 60 0.19 -15.28 0.23
CA GLY A 60 0.57 -16.26 -0.76
C GLY A 60 2.03 -16.62 -0.69
N VAL A 61 2.53 -17.27 -1.75
CA VAL A 61 3.92 -17.72 -1.84
C VAL A 61 4.55 -17.14 -3.09
N ILE A 62 5.70 -16.50 -2.90
CA ILE A 62 6.58 -16.10 -3.99
C ILE A 62 7.46 -17.28 -4.37
N ASP A 63 7.58 -17.52 -5.67
CA ASP A 63 8.51 -18.50 -6.24
C ASP A 63 9.92 -17.92 -6.26
N SER A 64 10.77 -18.37 -5.33
CA SER A 64 12.14 -17.89 -5.16
C SER A 64 13.04 -18.18 -6.37
N LYS A 65 12.64 -19.07 -7.29
CA LYS A 65 13.36 -19.28 -8.57
C LYS A 65 13.08 -18.17 -9.59
N LYS A 66 12.00 -17.41 -9.40
CA LYS A 66 11.55 -16.35 -10.32
C LYS A 66 11.76 -14.95 -9.75
N LEU A 67 11.92 -14.83 -8.44
CA LEU A 67 12.26 -13.59 -7.75
C LEU A 67 13.32 -13.89 -6.69
N ASP A 68 14.54 -13.38 -6.91
CA ASP A 68 15.57 -13.42 -5.87
C ASP A 68 15.21 -12.40 -4.79
N LEU A 69 14.94 -12.90 -3.57
CA LEU A 69 14.58 -12.05 -2.45
C LEU A 69 15.81 -11.43 -1.77
N ASN A 70 17.01 -11.97 -2.00
CA ASN A 70 18.25 -11.50 -1.36
C ASN A 70 18.70 -10.13 -1.86
N GLN A 71 18.19 -9.69 -3.02
CA GLN A 71 18.42 -8.35 -3.53
C GLN A 71 17.70 -7.26 -2.72
N TYR A 72 16.75 -7.64 -1.85
CA TYR A 72 15.98 -6.70 -1.03
C TYR A 72 16.48 -6.64 0.40
N GLN A 73 16.46 -5.44 0.97
CA GLN A 73 16.80 -5.24 2.37
C GLN A 73 15.56 -5.43 3.27
N ALA A 74 15.66 -6.35 4.22
CA ALA A 74 14.63 -6.51 5.23
C ALA A 74 14.54 -5.30 6.17
N LEU A 75 13.31 -4.89 6.51
CA LEU A 75 13.04 -3.84 7.49
C LEU A 75 12.60 -4.44 8.82
N LYS A 76 12.99 -3.79 9.91
CA LYS A 76 12.50 -4.16 11.25
C LYS A 76 11.02 -3.81 11.38
N ILE A 77 10.28 -4.65 12.09
CA ILE A 77 8.88 -4.39 12.41
C ILE A 77 8.80 -3.38 13.57
N GLY A 78 8.04 -2.31 13.36
CA GLY A 78 7.78 -1.28 14.35
C GLY A 78 6.46 -1.55 15.08
N SER A 79 6.53 -1.69 16.40
CA SER A 79 5.32 -1.93 17.19
C SER A 79 4.39 -0.71 17.17
N LYS A 80 3.07 -0.95 17.16
CA LYS A 80 2.05 0.10 17.18
C LYS A 80 2.19 1.07 18.36
N ASN A 81 2.75 0.60 19.47
CA ASN A 81 2.99 1.42 20.66
C ASN A 81 4.08 2.47 20.45
N LYS A 82 5.04 2.20 19.54
CA LYS A 82 6.15 3.11 19.20
C LYS A 82 5.79 4.12 18.11
N ILE A 83 4.67 3.93 17.41
CA ILE A 83 4.20 4.86 16.38
C ILE A 83 3.71 6.15 17.04
N LYS A 84 4.14 7.28 16.49
CA LYS A 84 3.75 8.63 16.93
C LYS A 84 3.28 9.47 15.75
N PRO A 85 2.37 10.43 15.97
CA PRO A 85 2.15 11.51 15.01
C PRO A 85 3.48 12.20 14.68
N GLY A 86 3.67 12.59 13.42
CA GLY A 86 4.92 13.13 12.92
C GLY A 86 5.33 12.58 11.56
N LYS A 87 6.51 13.02 11.12
CA LYS A 87 7.14 12.62 9.88
C LYS A 87 7.31 11.10 9.76
N ALA A 88 6.98 10.58 8.59
CA ALA A 88 7.17 9.19 8.17
C ALA A 88 7.40 9.14 6.65
N TYR A 89 7.51 7.93 6.10
CA TYR A 89 7.70 7.73 4.67
C TYR A 89 6.80 6.63 4.16
N ILE A 90 6.45 6.69 2.88
CA ILE A 90 5.89 5.56 2.15
C ILE A 90 6.84 5.11 1.05
N LEU A 91 6.82 3.81 0.76
CA LEU A 91 7.44 3.25 -0.44
C LEU A 91 6.34 2.94 -1.46
N CYS A 92 6.41 3.53 -2.64
CA CYS A 92 5.47 3.22 -3.72
C CYS A 92 6.14 3.40 -5.09
N GLN A 93 5.40 3.13 -6.16
CA GLN A 93 5.94 3.24 -7.51
C GLN A 93 6.41 4.66 -7.81
N GLY A 94 7.70 4.80 -8.08
CA GLY A 94 8.37 6.04 -8.48
C GLY A 94 8.45 6.22 -9.99
N GLU A 95 9.48 6.91 -10.45
CA GLU A 95 9.77 7.08 -11.89
C GLU A 95 10.43 5.82 -12.46
N ASP A 96 10.27 5.57 -13.76
CA ASP A 96 10.94 4.49 -14.49
C ASP A 96 10.74 3.07 -13.91
N ASN A 97 9.55 2.79 -13.39
CA ASN A 97 9.23 1.53 -12.71
C ASN A 97 10.13 1.22 -11.48
N SER A 98 10.86 2.20 -10.93
CA SER A 98 11.61 2.06 -9.67
C SER A 98 10.74 2.30 -8.43
N VAL A 99 11.16 1.80 -7.27
CA VAL A 99 10.50 2.09 -5.98
C VAL A 99 11.00 3.43 -5.45
N GLY A 100 10.08 4.38 -5.25
CA GLY A 100 10.36 5.69 -4.67
C GLY A 100 10.06 5.74 -3.18
N LYS A 101 10.87 6.50 -2.44
CA LYS A 101 10.63 6.86 -1.03
C LYS A 101 10.09 8.29 -0.95
N TYR A 102 8.88 8.43 -0.42
CA TYR A 102 8.16 9.70 -0.35
C TYR A 102 7.79 10.05 1.08
N GLU A 103 7.98 11.33 1.43
CA GLU A 103 7.61 11.85 2.73
C GLU A 103 6.09 11.92 2.94
N ILE A 104 5.67 11.54 4.14
CA ILE A 104 4.31 11.71 4.63
C ILE A 104 4.34 12.22 6.07
N GLU A 105 3.19 12.71 6.53
CA GLU A 105 2.95 13.06 7.93
C GLU A 105 1.88 12.11 8.51
N ILE A 106 2.16 11.49 9.64
CA ILE A 106 1.14 10.75 10.41
C ILE A 106 0.40 11.79 11.27
N ASN A 107 -0.85 12.09 10.94
CA ASN A 107 -1.64 13.07 11.67
C ASN A 107 -2.27 12.50 12.94
N LYS A 108 -2.67 11.22 12.90
CA LYS A 108 -3.34 10.54 14.02
C LYS A 108 -3.01 9.07 14.05
N VAL A 109 -2.85 8.54 15.26
CA VAL A 109 -2.65 7.11 15.52
C VAL A 109 -3.75 6.63 16.46
N SER A 110 -4.58 5.70 16.00
CA SER A 110 -5.71 5.14 16.75
C SER A 110 -5.34 3.78 17.33
N LYS A 111 -4.58 3.76 18.43
CA LYS A 111 -4.00 2.52 19.02
C LYS A 111 -5.05 1.49 19.50
N ASN A 112 -6.27 1.94 19.77
CA ASN A 112 -7.39 1.10 20.20
C ASN A 112 -7.96 0.24 19.06
N ILE A 113 -7.62 0.56 17.81
CA ILE A 113 -8.04 -0.22 16.64
C ILE A 113 -7.12 -1.44 16.56
N THR A 114 -7.68 -2.61 16.85
CA THR A 114 -6.99 -3.91 16.78
C THR A 114 -7.31 -4.69 15.51
N SER A 115 -8.35 -4.29 14.77
CA SER A 115 -8.75 -4.85 13.49
C SER A 115 -9.19 -3.74 12.52
N GLY A 116 -9.03 -3.97 11.22
CA GLY A 116 -9.46 -3.05 10.18
C GLY A 116 -8.40 -2.05 9.68
N SER A 117 -8.78 -1.29 8.65
CA SER A 117 -7.88 -0.57 7.74
C SER A 117 -7.56 0.88 8.14
N LYS A 118 -8.04 1.35 9.30
CA LYS A 118 -8.04 2.78 9.71
C LYS A 118 -7.23 3.08 10.98
N GLY A 119 -6.15 2.33 11.22
CA GLY A 119 -5.28 2.48 12.39
C GLY A 119 -4.53 3.83 12.43
N MET A 120 -4.21 4.40 11.27
CA MET A 120 -3.51 5.68 11.13
C MET A 120 -4.25 6.61 10.18
N VAL A 121 -4.17 7.91 10.41
CA VAL A 121 -4.48 8.96 9.42
C VAL A 121 -3.17 9.56 8.96
N ILE A 122 -2.95 9.57 7.65
CA ILE A 122 -1.73 10.06 7.02
C ILE A 122 -2.05 11.17 6.02
N THR A 123 -1.08 12.06 5.80
CA THR A 123 -1.10 13.08 4.74
C THR A 123 0.17 12.96 3.91
N ILE A 124 0.05 12.94 2.58
CA ILE A 124 1.20 13.05 1.68
C ILE A 124 1.75 14.48 1.74
N THR A 125 3.03 14.62 2.09
CA THR A 125 3.73 15.92 2.15
C THR A 125 4.80 16.06 1.08
N ASP A 126 5.26 14.96 0.48
CA ASP A 126 6.28 15.00 -0.57
C ASP A 126 5.79 15.73 -1.84
N PRO A 127 6.44 16.84 -2.24
CA PRO A 127 6.01 17.62 -3.39
C PRO A 127 6.11 16.84 -4.70
N ARG A 128 7.09 15.94 -4.84
CA ARG A 128 7.28 15.14 -6.07
C ARG A 128 6.12 14.19 -6.29
N LEU A 129 5.66 13.54 -5.21
CA LEU A 129 4.52 12.64 -5.28
C LEU A 129 3.23 13.43 -5.54
N LEU A 130 3.02 14.53 -4.81
CA LEU A 130 1.84 15.39 -4.97
C LEU A 130 1.72 15.96 -6.39
N GLU A 131 2.82 16.41 -6.97
CA GLU A 131 2.84 16.92 -8.34
C GLU A 131 2.44 15.82 -9.33
N LYS A 132 2.95 14.60 -9.13
CA LYS A 132 2.71 13.47 -10.03
C LYS A 132 1.31 12.89 -9.91
N THR A 133 0.77 12.76 -8.71
CA THR A 133 -0.44 11.96 -8.44
C THR A 133 -1.61 12.77 -7.88
N GLY A 134 -1.39 13.99 -7.38
CA GLY A 134 -2.38 14.76 -6.63
C GLY A 134 -2.61 14.28 -5.19
N GLY A 135 -1.93 13.21 -4.76
CA GLY A 135 -2.11 12.58 -3.45
C GLY A 135 -2.11 11.05 -3.52
N ILE A 136 -2.87 10.41 -2.65
CA ILE A 136 -3.08 8.97 -2.64
C ILE A 136 -4.04 8.60 -3.77
N ILE A 137 -3.64 7.64 -4.59
CA ILE A 137 -4.42 7.16 -5.73
C ILE A 137 -4.65 5.65 -5.63
N GLN A 138 -5.61 5.14 -6.41
CA GLN A 138 -5.84 3.72 -6.52
C GLN A 138 -4.59 3.01 -7.06
N GLY A 139 -4.27 1.87 -6.44
CA GLY A 139 -3.02 1.13 -6.66
C GLY A 139 -1.90 1.48 -5.67
N MET A 140 -2.04 2.53 -4.85
CA MET A 140 -1.13 2.77 -3.72
C MET A 140 -1.49 1.94 -2.47
N SER A 141 -2.67 1.34 -2.41
CA SER A 141 -3.03 0.44 -1.31
C SER A 141 -2.00 -0.69 -1.21
N GLY A 142 -1.49 -0.93 -0.01
CA GLY A 142 -0.37 -1.85 0.25
C GLY A 142 1.01 -1.18 0.26
N SER A 143 1.13 0.12 -0.08
CA SER A 143 2.40 0.85 0.01
C SER A 143 2.93 0.83 1.45
N PRO A 144 4.14 0.30 1.71
CA PRO A 144 4.71 0.23 3.05
C PRO A 144 4.86 1.61 3.69
N ILE A 145 4.47 1.75 4.95
CA ILE A 145 4.65 2.95 5.78
C ILE A 145 5.82 2.70 6.73
N ILE A 146 6.79 3.62 6.73
CA ILE A 146 8.04 3.53 7.49
C ILE A 146 8.17 4.74 8.41
N GLN A 147 8.41 4.50 9.69
CA GLN A 147 8.75 5.53 10.67
C GLN A 147 9.91 5.02 11.53
N ASN A 148 10.92 5.87 11.78
CA ASN A 148 12.13 5.52 12.55
C ASN A 148 12.80 4.23 12.04
N ASP A 149 12.95 4.12 10.71
CA ASP A 149 13.55 2.97 10.00
C ASP A 149 12.89 1.61 10.28
N MET A 150 11.65 1.63 10.74
CA MET A 150 10.83 0.44 10.97
C MET A 150 9.60 0.45 10.06
N LEU A 151 9.24 -0.71 9.53
CA LEU A 151 7.97 -0.94 8.88
C LEU A 151 6.87 -0.92 9.94
N ILE A 152 5.94 0.02 9.84
CA ILE A 152 4.88 0.22 10.84
C ILE A 152 3.49 -0.11 10.29
N GLY A 153 3.36 -0.25 8.97
CA GLY A 153 2.07 -0.49 8.35
C GLY A 153 2.07 -0.38 6.83
N ALA A 154 0.88 -0.25 6.27
CA ALA A 154 0.68 0.00 4.85
C ALA A 154 -0.48 0.98 4.61
N VAL A 155 -0.40 1.73 3.51
CA VAL A 155 -1.50 2.60 3.04
C VAL A 155 -2.70 1.75 2.65
N THR A 156 -3.92 2.21 2.94
CA THR A 156 -5.15 1.49 2.59
C THR A 156 -6.07 2.33 1.71
N HIS A 157 -6.79 3.28 2.29
CA HIS A 157 -7.85 4.03 1.61
C HIS A 157 -7.54 5.52 1.58
N VAL A 158 -7.94 6.19 0.49
CA VAL A 158 -7.85 7.65 0.34
C VAL A 158 -9.13 8.33 0.84
N PHE A 159 -9.03 9.58 1.30
CA PHE A 159 -10.19 10.41 1.61
C PHE A 159 -10.74 10.99 0.30
N VAL A 160 -12.01 10.73 -0.01
CA VAL A 160 -12.63 11.16 -1.29
C VAL A 160 -12.55 12.68 -1.48
N ASN A 161 -12.71 13.46 -0.40
CA ASN A 161 -12.74 14.92 -0.48
C ASN A 161 -11.34 15.56 -0.33
N ASP A 162 -10.32 14.81 0.04
CA ASP A 162 -8.96 15.29 0.23
C ASP A 162 -7.96 14.20 -0.20
N PRO A 163 -7.58 14.14 -1.48
CA PRO A 163 -6.75 13.04 -1.99
C PRO A 163 -5.37 13.00 -1.34
N LYS A 164 -4.92 14.08 -0.69
CA LYS A 164 -3.65 14.08 0.04
C LYS A 164 -3.72 13.25 1.32
N LYS A 165 -4.92 12.98 1.83
CA LYS A 165 -5.15 12.26 3.08
C LYS A 165 -5.64 10.84 2.84
N GLY A 166 -5.25 9.96 3.74
CA GLY A 166 -5.70 8.59 3.71
C GLY A 166 -5.53 7.89 5.04
N TYR A 167 -5.83 6.60 5.00
CA TYR A 167 -5.71 5.71 6.13
C TYR A 167 -4.53 4.74 5.94
N GLY A 168 -4.00 4.29 7.06
CA GLY A 168 -3.03 3.21 7.11
C GLY A 168 -3.46 2.13 8.10
N ILE A 169 -3.11 0.88 7.78
CA ILE A 169 -3.25 -0.28 8.67
C ILE A 169 -1.92 -0.55 9.36
N PHE A 170 -1.96 -1.06 10.61
CA PHE A 170 -0.74 -1.46 11.31
C PHE A 170 -0.19 -2.76 10.76
N ILE A 171 1.14 -2.86 10.69
CA ILE A 171 1.81 -4.08 10.26
C ILE A 171 1.51 -5.28 11.17
N GLU A 172 1.31 -5.02 12.47
CA GLU A 172 0.92 -6.04 13.45
C GLU A 172 -0.42 -6.71 13.06
N CYS A 173 -1.38 -5.97 12.51
CA CYS A 173 -2.65 -6.54 12.04
C CYS A 173 -2.44 -7.43 10.81
N MET A 174 -1.47 -7.10 9.96
CA MET A 174 -1.20 -7.87 8.74
C MET A 174 -0.47 -9.17 9.05
N LEU A 175 0.37 -9.21 10.10
CA LEU A 175 1.21 -10.37 10.46
C LEU A 175 0.49 -11.46 11.25
N ASN A 176 -0.72 -11.20 11.76
CA ASN A 176 -1.48 -12.14 12.58
C ASN A 176 -2.41 -13.07 11.77
N GLU A 177 -2.25 -13.10 10.44
CA GLU A 177 -3.05 -13.87 9.47
C GLU A 177 -2.19 -14.93 8.77
#